data_AF-A0A7X9C8W7-F1
#
_entry.id   AF-A0A7X9C8W7-F1
#
_cell.length_a   1.000
_cell.length_b   1.000
_cell.length_c   1.000
_cell.angle_alpha   90.00
_cell.angle_beta   90.00
_cell.angle_gamma   90.00
#
_symmetry.space_group_name_H-M   'P 1'
#
loop_
_entity.id
_entity.type
_entity.pdbx_description
1 polymer ?
#
loop_
_entity_poly.entity_id
_entity_poly.type
_entity_poly.pdbx_seq_one_letter_code
_entity_poly.pdbx_strand_id
1 'polypeptide(L)'
;MTITAAADGSALGNPGPAGWAWYIDDNTWRAGGWPHGTNNMGELKAVLDLLEATAVDADQHLLVLCDSQYVINSVTKWMPGWKRKGWRKKDGKPVMNVELLKDIDRALAGRSVEFEWVKGHSGHAMNEAADRRANAAATAFSRKQDPDIGPGYPGASTPSESGEAPAAIPEPPAPADDLFSLFDEPASSPTAASCSSAVEATVLVAEVPGATDFEQITAREQALLSDALRSDPPSAAELVHPSFSEVGASGRRYDREEILAHLAPLDGVEAEEFVADEIAPGVVLLRYVTTGSEGAVERTSVWVRESGRWLLRHHQGTPLGH
;
A
#
# COMPACT_ATOMS: atom_id res chain seq x y z
N MET A 1 -4.63 -20.61 26.82
CA MET A 1 -4.99 -21.21 25.51
C MET A 1 -4.57 -20.22 24.43
N THR A 2 -4.48 -20.65 23.17
CA THR A 2 -4.15 -19.76 22.05
C THR A 2 -5.41 -19.53 21.23
N ILE A 3 -5.74 -18.26 21.02
CA ILE A 3 -6.76 -17.84 20.06
C ILE A 3 -6.04 -17.60 18.74
N THR A 4 -6.46 -18.28 17.68
CA THR A 4 -5.94 -18.04 16.32
C THR A 4 -7.05 -17.38 15.51
N ALA A 5 -6.75 -16.26 14.87
CA ALA A 5 -7.70 -15.51 14.06
C ALA A 5 -7.01 -14.99 12.79
N ALA A 6 -7.72 -14.94 11.68
CA ALA A 6 -7.29 -14.19 10.50
C ALA A 6 -7.95 -12.81 10.49
N ALA A 7 -7.24 -11.80 9.99
CA ALA A 7 -7.75 -10.43 9.86
C ALA A 7 -7.37 -9.87 8.48
N ASP A 8 -8.35 -9.30 7.80
CA ASP A 8 -8.21 -8.84 6.41
C ASP A 8 -9.06 -7.59 6.11
N GLY A 9 -8.65 -6.84 5.09
CA GLY A 9 -9.30 -5.64 4.58
C GLY A 9 -9.61 -5.75 3.08
N SER A 10 -10.54 -4.93 2.62
CA SER A 10 -10.85 -4.81 1.20
C SER A 10 -11.29 -3.39 0.87
N ALA A 11 -11.02 -2.92 -0.34
CA ALA A 11 -11.58 -1.69 -0.87
C ALA A 11 -11.95 -1.83 -2.35
N LEU A 12 -13.16 -1.36 -2.71
CA LEU A 12 -13.65 -1.32 -4.08
C LEU A 12 -13.24 0.00 -4.74
N GLY A 13 -11.99 0.06 -5.18
CA GLY A 13 -11.29 1.31 -5.50
C GLY A 13 -10.56 1.84 -4.26
N ASN A 14 -9.40 2.48 -4.43
CA ASN A 14 -8.54 2.85 -3.32
C ASN A 14 -8.10 4.32 -3.41
N PRO A 15 -8.86 5.28 -2.81
CA PRO A 15 -9.95 5.07 -1.85
C PRO A 15 -11.31 4.75 -2.51
N GLY A 16 -12.17 4.05 -1.77
CA GLY A 16 -13.49 3.63 -2.23
C GLY A 16 -14.31 2.98 -1.11
N PRO A 17 -15.48 2.37 -1.39
CA PRO A 17 -16.19 1.56 -0.41
C PRO A 17 -15.27 0.48 0.14
N ALA A 18 -15.05 0.50 1.45
CA ALA A 18 -14.06 -0.33 2.12
C ALA A 18 -14.73 -1.25 3.14
N GLY A 19 -14.15 -2.42 3.33
CA GLY A 19 -14.60 -3.44 4.25
C GLY A 19 -13.43 -3.99 5.06
N TRP A 20 -13.75 -4.56 6.20
CA TRP A 20 -12.82 -5.23 7.08
C TRP A 20 -13.50 -6.45 7.69
N ALA A 21 -12.73 -7.48 8.00
CA ALA A 21 -13.23 -8.63 8.73
C ALA A 21 -12.12 -9.33 9.50
N TRP A 22 -12.50 -9.93 10.62
CA TRP A 22 -11.69 -10.94 11.28
C TRP A 22 -12.48 -12.23 11.44
N TYR A 23 -11.78 -13.36 11.44
CA TYR A 23 -12.36 -14.69 11.41
C TYR A 23 -11.58 -15.67 12.31
N ILE A 24 -12.27 -16.30 13.25
CA ILE A 24 -11.76 -17.44 14.04
C ILE A 24 -12.40 -18.73 13.51
N ASP A 25 -13.73 -18.75 13.47
CA ASP A 25 -14.53 -19.84 12.91
C ASP A 25 -15.90 -19.31 12.42
N ASP A 26 -16.73 -20.17 11.83
CA ASP A 26 -18.03 -19.78 11.28
C ASP A 26 -19.03 -19.24 12.31
N ASN A 27 -18.82 -19.50 13.59
CA ASN A 27 -19.64 -18.97 14.69
C ASN A 27 -18.98 -17.79 15.40
N THR A 28 -17.74 -17.45 15.03
CA THR A 28 -16.91 -16.46 15.73
C THR A 28 -16.14 -15.62 14.70
N TRP A 29 -16.82 -14.61 14.17
CA TRP A 29 -16.26 -13.67 13.20
C TRP A 29 -17.01 -12.34 13.28
N ARG A 30 -16.37 -11.26 12.82
CA ARG A 30 -17.03 -9.96 12.67
C ARG A 30 -16.55 -9.27 11.41
N ALA A 31 -17.45 -8.53 10.76
CA ALA A 31 -17.12 -7.70 9.61
C ALA A 31 -17.81 -6.33 9.71
N GLY A 32 -17.28 -5.38 8.97
CA GLY A 32 -17.83 -4.03 8.87
C GLY A 32 -17.13 -3.27 7.75
N GLY A 33 -17.33 -1.96 7.69
CA GLY A 33 -16.74 -1.16 6.63
C GLY A 33 -17.21 0.28 6.64
N TRP A 34 -16.91 0.99 5.54
CA TRP A 34 -17.31 2.37 5.32
C TRP A 34 -17.65 2.61 3.84
N PRO A 35 -18.50 3.62 3.53
CA PRO A 35 -18.73 4.04 2.15
C PRO A 35 -17.47 4.56 1.44
N HIS A 36 -16.48 5.03 2.21
CA HIS A 36 -15.23 5.58 1.70
C HIS A 36 -14.09 5.29 2.68
N GLY A 37 -13.06 4.61 2.22
CA GLY A 37 -11.86 4.26 2.97
C GLY A 37 -10.84 3.58 2.06
N THR A 38 -9.69 3.19 2.63
CA THR A 38 -8.65 2.46 1.89
C THR A 38 -8.54 1.01 2.33
N ASN A 39 -7.86 0.19 1.54
CA ASN A 39 -7.56 -1.19 1.91
C ASN A 39 -6.80 -1.25 3.26
N ASN A 40 -5.76 -0.42 3.41
CA ASN A 40 -4.96 -0.31 4.64
C ASN A 40 -5.79 0.08 5.87
N MET A 41 -6.79 0.95 5.72
CA MET A 41 -7.71 1.28 6.81
C MET A 41 -8.54 0.05 7.22
N GLY A 42 -9.02 -0.72 6.24
CA GLY A 42 -9.75 -1.97 6.47
C GLY A 42 -8.91 -3.00 7.22
N GLU A 43 -7.69 -3.26 6.74
CA GLU A 43 -6.78 -4.23 7.35
C GLU A 43 -6.43 -3.84 8.80
N LEU A 44 -6.09 -2.57 9.07
CA LEU A 44 -5.81 -2.08 10.42
C LEU A 44 -7.05 -2.18 11.32
N LYS A 45 -8.23 -1.86 10.79
CA LYS A 45 -9.46 -1.95 11.57
C LYS A 45 -9.83 -3.39 11.89
N ALA A 46 -9.63 -4.35 10.98
CA ALA A 46 -9.84 -5.76 11.27
C ALA A 46 -9.03 -6.21 12.49
N VAL A 47 -7.75 -5.80 12.57
CA VAL A 47 -6.88 -6.09 13.72
C VAL A 47 -7.34 -5.36 14.99
N LEU A 48 -7.64 -4.07 14.92
CA LEU A 48 -8.14 -3.31 16.07
C LEU A 48 -9.41 -3.95 16.63
N ASP A 49 -10.35 -4.27 15.76
CA ASP A 49 -11.65 -4.82 16.11
C ASP A 49 -11.53 -6.21 16.73
N LEU A 50 -10.64 -7.05 16.20
CA LEU A 50 -10.29 -8.34 16.78
C LEU A 50 -9.72 -8.19 18.19
N LEU A 51 -8.79 -7.25 18.39
CA LEU A 51 -8.18 -7.00 19.70
C LEU A 51 -9.22 -6.54 20.72
N GLU A 52 -10.13 -5.66 20.32
CA GLU A 52 -11.24 -5.18 21.15
C GLU A 52 -12.24 -6.30 21.47
N ALA A 53 -12.65 -7.09 20.47
CA ALA A 53 -13.62 -8.17 20.64
C ALA A 53 -13.11 -9.26 21.59
N THR A 54 -11.82 -9.54 21.52
CA THR A 54 -11.18 -10.57 22.35
C THR A 54 -10.61 -10.03 23.67
N ALA A 55 -10.92 -8.78 24.04
CA ALA A 55 -10.43 -8.15 25.27
C ALA A 55 -10.91 -8.86 26.55
N VAL A 56 -12.03 -9.58 26.50
CA VAL A 56 -12.53 -10.42 27.61
C VAL A 56 -11.59 -11.59 27.93
N ASP A 57 -10.75 -11.99 26.96
CA ASP A 57 -9.74 -13.06 27.05
C ASP A 57 -8.33 -12.48 26.84
N ALA A 58 -8.06 -11.28 27.36
CA ALA A 58 -6.78 -10.60 27.16
C ALA A 58 -5.57 -11.33 27.79
N ASP A 59 -5.79 -12.27 28.71
CA ASP A 59 -4.76 -13.14 29.28
C ASP A 59 -4.36 -14.30 28.36
N GLN A 60 -5.20 -14.61 27.35
CA GLN A 60 -4.90 -15.61 26.34
C GLN A 60 -3.94 -15.08 25.28
N HIS A 61 -3.11 -15.97 24.74
CA HIS A 61 -2.23 -15.64 23.63
C HIS A 61 -3.04 -15.54 22.34
N LEU A 62 -2.88 -14.45 21.60
CA LEU A 62 -3.56 -14.22 20.32
C LEU A 62 -2.56 -14.32 19.17
N LEU A 63 -2.78 -15.28 18.26
CA LEU A 63 -2.07 -15.40 16.99
C LEU A 63 -2.95 -14.81 15.88
N VAL A 64 -2.48 -13.74 15.25
CA VAL A 64 -3.16 -13.05 14.15
C VAL A 64 -2.51 -13.43 12.82
N LEU A 65 -3.28 -14.04 11.93
CA LEU A 65 -2.89 -14.33 10.56
C LEU A 65 -3.29 -13.14 9.67
N CYS A 66 -2.32 -12.55 8.98
CA CYS A 66 -2.56 -11.46 8.01
C CYS A 66 -1.67 -11.66 6.78
N ASP A 67 -2.19 -11.37 5.60
CA ASP A 67 -1.38 -11.23 4.38
C ASP A 67 -0.85 -9.81 4.19
N SER A 68 -1.41 -8.83 4.90
CA SER A 68 -0.90 -7.46 4.95
C SER A 68 0.43 -7.32 5.68
N GLN A 69 1.50 -7.18 4.91
CA GLN A 69 2.79 -6.76 5.45
C GLN A 69 2.74 -5.33 6.02
N TYR A 70 1.86 -4.47 5.50
CA TYR A 70 1.68 -3.11 6.01
C TYR A 70 1.24 -3.13 7.47
N VAL A 71 0.21 -3.91 7.80
CA VAL A 71 -0.27 -4.05 9.18
C VAL A 71 0.80 -4.65 10.08
N ILE A 72 1.40 -5.77 9.67
CA ILE A 72 2.42 -6.46 10.45
C ILE A 72 3.59 -5.52 10.75
N ASN A 73 4.14 -4.84 9.74
CA ASN A 73 5.27 -3.94 9.92
C ASN A 73 4.88 -2.69 10.73
N SER A 74 3.68 -2.14 10.53
CA SER A 74 3.18 -0.99 11.28
C SER A 74 3.14 -1.28 12.76
N VAL A 75 2.59 -2.42 13.15
CA VAL A 75 2.44 -2.82 14.56
C VAL A 75 3.77 -3.25 15.17
N THR A 76 4.55 -4.09 14.47
CA THR A 76 5.71 -4.76 15.08
C THR A 76 7.02 -3.97 14.94
N LYS A 77 7.22 -3.25 13.83
CA LYS A 77 8.51 -2.61 13.50
C LYS A 77 8.46 -1.09 13.65
N TRP A 78 7.41 -0.45 13.14
CA TRP A 78 7.39 1.00 12.95
C TRP A 78 6.79 1.77 14.13
N MET A 79 5.71 1.26 14.72
CA MET A 79 4.98 1.88 15.83
C MET A 79 5.89 2.31 17.01
N PRO A 80 6.87 1.50 17.48
CA PRO A 80 7.79 1.94 18.54
C PRO A 80 8.63 3.17 18.15
N GLY A 81 8.96 3.32 16.87
CA GLY A 81 9.64 4.49 16.32
C GLY A 81 8.73 5.71 16.25
N TRP A 82 7.51 5.53 15.76
CA TRP A 82 6.53 6.60 15.66
C TRP A 82 6.11 7.16 17.02
N LYS A 83 5.90 6.30 18.02
CA LYS A 83 5.60 6.72 19.40
C LYS A 83 6.68 7.65 19.97
N ARG A 84 7.95 7.31 19.77
CA ARG A 84 9.09 8.16 20.20
C ARG A 84 9.14 9.51 19.50
N LYS A 85 8.58 9.62 18.30
CA LYS A 85 8.52 10.85 17.50
C LYS A 85 7.17 11.57 17.61
N GLY A 86 6.33 11.21 18.60
CA GLY A 86 5.01 11.82 18.76
C GLY A 86 4.07 11.55 17.59
N TRP A 87 4.16 10.35 16.99
CA TRP A 87 3.37 9.90 15.84
C TRP A 87 3.55 10.75 14.58
N ARG A 88 4.78 11.22 14.37
CA ARG A 88 5.19 11.98 13.17
C ARG A 88 6.26 11.25 12.38
N LYS A 89 6.20 11.42 11.07
CA LYS A 89 7.22 11.01 10.10
C LYS A 89 8.44 11.95 10.18
N LYS A 90 9.53 11.61 9.46
CA LYS A 90 10.78 12.40 9.45
C LYS A 90 10.57 13.83 8.92
N ASP A 91 9.62 13.99 8.02
CA ASP A 91 9.21 15.26 7.40
C ASP A 91 8.28 16.11 8.31
N GLY A 92 7.95 15.62 9.51
CA GLY A 92 7.08 16.29 10.47
C GLY A 92 5.58 16.07 10.25
N LYS A 93 5.17 15.41 9.15
CA LYS A 93 3.77 15.07 8.89
C LYS A 93 3.28 13.96 9.84
N PRO A 94 1.98 13.88 10.14
CA PRO A 94 1.41 12.76 10.88
C PRO A 94 1.65 11.43 10.15
N VAL A 95 1.75 10.34 10.90
CA VAL A 95 1.72 8.99 10.33
C VAL A 95 0.32 8.73 9.76
N MET A 96 0.23 8.09 8.60
CA MET A 96 -1.06 7.70 8.01
C MET A 96 -1.79 6.73 8.94
N ASN A 97 -3.12 6.84 9.03
CA ASN A 97 -3.94 6.00 9.94
C ASN A 97 -3.52 6.11 11.42
N VAL A 98 -2.92 7.24 11.83
CA VAL A 98 -2.38 7.43 13.19
C VAL A 98 -3.39 7.15 14.30
N GLU A 99 -4.66 7.51 14.11
CA GLU A 99 -5.68 7.26 15.14
C GLU A 99 -5.97 5.77 15.29
N LEU A 100 -6.15 5.02 14.20
CA LEU A 100 -6.27 3.55 14.24
C LEU A 100 -5.03 2.91 14.89
N LEU A 101 -3.83 3.37 14.56
CA LEU A 101 -2.59 2.84 15.13
C LEU A 101 -2.44 3.14 16.63
N LYS A 102 -2.88 4.30 17.10
CA LYS A 102 -2.93 4.63 18.53
C LYS A 102 -3.93 3.76 19.27
N ASP A 103 -5.06 3.46 18.65
CA ASP A 103 -6.07 2.59 19.25
C ASP A 103 -5.59 1.14 19.31
N ILE A 104 -4.91 0.65 18.26
CA ILE A 104 -4.22 -0.65 18.27
C ILE A 104 -3.15 -0.68 19.37
N ASP A 105 -2.31 0.35 19.48
CA ASP A 105 -1.29 0.44 20.54
C ASP A 105 -1.90 0.33 21.95
N ARG A 106 -3.06 0.96 22.16
CA ARG A 106 -3.80 0.85 23.41
C ARG A 106 -4.34 -0.56 23.64
N ALA A 107 -4.92 -1.17 22.61
CA ALA A 107 -5.51 -2.52 22.69
C ALA A 107 -4.46 -3.63 22.86
N LEU A 108 -3.22 -3.40 22.41
CA LEU A 108 -2.08 -4.30 22.60
C LEU A 108 -1.46 -4.24 24.01
N ALA A 109 -1.73 -3.16 24.77
CA ALA A 109 -1.06 -2.92 26.04
C ALA A 109 -1.34 -4.03 27.05
N GLY A 110 -0.28 -4.73 27.48
CA GLY A 110 -0.38 -5.81 28.48
C GLY A 110 -0.84 -7.16 27.92
N ARG A 111 -0.96 -7.30 26.59
CA ARG A 111 -1.44 -8.50 25.92
C ARG A 111 -0.32 -9.26 25.22
N SER A 112 -0.44 -10.59 25.15
CA SER A 112 0.44 -11.44 24.34
C SER A 112 -0.18 -11.64 22.95
N VAL A 113 0.34 -10.90 21.96
CA VAL A 113 -0.12 -10.97 20.56
C VAL A 113 1.07 -11.27 19.65
N GLU A 114 0.89 -12.23 18.75
CA GLU A 114 1.83 -12.59 17.70
C GLU A 114 1.16 -12.42 16.33
N PHE A 115 1.93 -11.99 15.34
CA PHE A 115 1.48 -11.85 13.96
C PHE A 115 2.24 -12.85 13.09
N GLU A 116 1.50 -13.65 12.34
CA GLU A 116 2.06 -14.55 11.32
C GLU A 116 1.64 -14.03 9.95
N TRP A 117 2.64 -13.78 9.10
CA TRP A 117 2.39 -13.43 7.71
C TRP A 117 1.99 -14.68 6.94
N VAL A 118 0.81 -14.64 6.34
CA VAL A 118 0.35 -15.66 5.42
C VAL A 118 0.40 -15.14 4.00
N LYS A 119 0.64 -16.02 3.02
CA LYS A 119 0.64 -15.57 1.63
C LYS A 119 -0.80 -15.27 1.19
N GLY A 120 -1.04 -14.07 0.68
CA GLY A 120 -2.31 -13.72 0.04
C GLY A 120 -2.58 -14.67 -1.14
N HIS A 121 -3.85 -15.04 -1.32
CA HIS A 121 -4.39 -15.93 -2.37
C HIS A 121 -4.08 -17.43 -2.20
N SER A 122 -5.16 -18.22 -2.18
CA SER A 122 -5.27 -19.70 -2.17
C SER A 122 -4.30 -20.47 -1.27
N GLY A 123 -4.83 -21.08 -0.20
CA GLY A 123 -4.10 -22.03 0.65
C GLY A 123 -4.23 -21.79 2.15
N HIS A 124 -4.87 -20.69 2.56
CA HIS A 124 -5.08 -20.33 3.96
C HIS A 124 -6.57 -20.10 4.24
N ALA A 125 -7.29 -21.18 4.58
CA ALA A 125 -8.75 -21.18 4.70
C ALA A 125 -9.32 -20.09 5.64
N MET A 126 -8.61 -19.75 6.73
CA MET A 126 -9.02 -18.68 7.65
C MET A 126 -8.85 -17.29 7.01
N ASN A 127 -7.73 -17.05 6.31
CA ASN A 127 -7.51 -15.78 5.61
C ASN A 127 -8.52 -15.60 4.48
N GLU A 128 -8.75 -16.64 3.68
CA GLU A 128 -9.79 -16.62 2.64
C GLU A 128 -11.20 -16.39 3.21
N ALA A 129 -11.46 -16.85 4.44
CA ALA A 129 -12.72 -16.62 5.11
C ALA A 129 -12.87 -15.17 5.59
N ALA A 130 -11.78 -14.52 6.00
CA ALA A 130 -11.73 -13.09 6.32
C ALA A 130 -11.84 -12.23 5.05
N ASP A 131 -11.04 -12.51 4.02
CA ASP A 131 -11.07 -11.86 2.70
C ASP A 131 -12.49 -11.80 2.13
N ARG A 132 -13.17 -12.96 2.06
CA ARG A 132 -14.54 -13.04 1.54
C ARG A 132 -15.51 -12.14 2.32
N ARG A 133 -15.35 -12.03 3.63
CA ARG A 133 -16.21 -11.23 4.51
C ARG A 133 -15.90 -9.74 4.39
N ALA A 134 -14.62 -9.37 4.29
CA ALA A 134 -14.20 -7.99 4.04
C ALA A 134 -14.72 -7.49 2.68
N ASN A 135 -14.56 -8.29 1.61
CA ASN A 135 -15.10 -7.98 0.28
C ASN A 135 -16.63 -7.90 0.26
N ALA A 136 -17.31 -8.79 0.99
CA ALA A 136 -18.77 -8.73 1.12
C ALA A 136 -19.22 -7.44 1.81
N ALA A 137 -18.52 -7.01 2.86
CA ALA A 137 -18.82 -5.76 3.54
C ALA A 137 -18.58 -4.53 2.64
N ALA A 138 -17.42 -4.46 1.95
CA ALA A 138 -17.12 -3.40 0.99
C ALA A 138 -18.19 -3.31 -0.13
N THR A 139 -18.64 -4.49 -0.62
CA THR A 139 -19.71 -4.60 -1.62
C THR A 139 -21.06 -4.10 -1.10
N ALA A 140 -21.40 -4.40 0.17
CA ALA A 140 -22.62 -3.90 0.79
C ALA A 140 -22.61 -2.36 0.84
N PHE A 141 -21.50 -1.76 1.26
CA PHE A 141 -21.34 -0.30 1.26
C PHE A 141 -21.42 0.33 -0.12
N SER A 142 -20.79 -0.28 -1.14
CA SER A 142 -20.93 0.16 -2.54
C SER A 142 -22.39 0.16 -3.02
N ARG A 143 -23.19 -0.79 -2.52
CA ARG A 143 -24.63 -0.90 -2.82
C ARG A 143 -25.54 -0.13 -1.86
N LYS A 144 -24.98 0.61 -0.89
CA LYS A 144 -25.71 1.31 0.19
C LYS A 144 -26.62 0.36 0.98
N GLN A 145 -26.11 -0.83 1.29
CA GLN A 145 -26.76 -1.86 2.10
C GLN A 145 -25.97 -2.08 3.39
N ASP A 146 -26.66 -2.56 4.42
CA ASP A 146 -26.01 -2.95 5.67
C ASP A 146 -25.21 -4.26 5.45
N PRO A 147 -23.94 -4.33 5.87
CA PRO A 147 -23.14 -5.55 5.76
C PRO A 147 -23.61 -6.60 6.77
N ASP A 148 -23.34 -7.88 6.48
CA ASP A 148 -23.44 -8.91 7.51
C ASP A 148 -22.30 -8.72 8.52
N ILE A 149 -22.65 -8.26 9.71
CA ILE A 149 -21.69 -7.96 10.76
C ILE A 149 -21.12 -9.22 11.42
N GLY A 150 -21.73 -10.39 11.23
CA GLY A 150 -21.33 -11.63 11.87
C GLY A 150 -21.73 -11.76 13.35
N PRO A 151 -21.53 -12.95 13.93
CA PRO A 151 -21.95 -13.29 15.30
C PRO A 151 -21.10 -12.61 16.40
N GLY A 152 -19.92 -12.07 16.05
CA GLY A 152 -18.99 -11.46 17.01
C GLY A 152 -18.23 -12.48 17.84
N TYR A 153 -17.55 -12.00 18.89
CA TYR A 153 -16.80 -12.84 19.82
C TYR A 153 -17.66 -13.15 21.07
N PRO A 154 -17.74 -14.41 21.53
CA PRO A 154 -18.51 -14.76 22.71
C PRO A 154 -18.14 -13.92 23.94
N GLY A 155 -19.14 -13.32 24.59
CA GLY A 155 -18.93 -12.52 25.80
C GLY A 155 -18.47 -11.07 25.55
N ALA A 156 -18.19 -10.67 24.31
CA ALA A 156 -17.94 -9.28 23.97
C ALA A 156 -19.24 -8.45 23.99
N SER A 157 -19.19 -7.25 24.58
CA SER A 157 -20.28 -6.26 24.46
C SER A 157 -20.11 -5.51 23.15
N THR A 158 -21.14 -5.43 22.31
CA THR A 158 -21.10 -4.69 21.04
C THR A 158 -20.90 -3.19 21.29
N PRO A 159 -19.88 -2.53 20.71
CA PRO A 159 -19.85 -1.08 20.65
C PRO A 159 -20.89 -0.60 19.63
N SER A 160 -21.81 0.26 20.09
CA SER A 160 -22.87 0.89 19.30
C SER A 160 -22.30 1.81 18.22
N GLU A 161 -22.90 1.78 17.03
CA GLU A 161 -22.68 2.71 15.93
C GLU A 161 -22.93 4.16 16.36
N SER A 162 -22.00 5.05 16.03
CA SER A 162 -22.27 6.48 15.82
C SER A 162 -21.45 6.95 14.64
N GLY A 163 -22.09 6.96 13.47
CA GLY A 163 -21.57 7.58 12.27
C GLY A 163 -21.55 9.09 12.44
N GLU A 164 -20.37 9.68 12.27
CA GLU A 164 -20.22 11.11 12.04
C GLU A 164 -19.33 11.27 10.81
N ALA A 165 -19.97 11.60 9.68
CA ALA A 165 -19.31 11.85 8.41
C ALA A 165 -18.61 13.22 8.44
N PRO A 166 -17.39 13.36 7.90
CA PRO A 166 -16.87 14.69 7.59
C PRO A 166 -17.49 15.22 6.29
N ALA A 167 -17.73 16.53 6.31
CA ALA A 167 -18.47 17.30 5.31
C ALA A 167 -17.80 17.35 3.93
N ALA A 168 -18.65 17.49 2.92
CA ALA A 168 -18.32 17.67 1.50
C ALA A 168 -17.50 18.95 1.22
N ILE A 169 -16.60 18.86 0.24
CA ILE A 169 -15.87 19.97 -0.39
C ILE A 169 -16.08 19.84 -1.93
N PRO A 170 -16.21 20.95 -2.69
CA PRO A 170 -16.76 20.96 -4.04
C PRO A 170 -15.75 20.71 -5.18
N GLU A 171 -16.29 20.36 -6.36
CA GLU A 171 -15.67 20.17 -7.68
C GLU A 171 -14.87 21.39 -8.25
N PRO A 172 -14.04 21.20 -9.31
CA PRO A 172 -12.63 21.60 -9.30
C PRO A 172 -12.31 22.86 -10.10
N PRO A 173 -11.11 23.46 -9.91
CA PRO A 173 -10.43 24.24 -10.93
C PRO A 173 -9.39 23.42 -11.72
N ALA A 174 -8.95 24.03 -12.81
CA ALA A 174 -8.16 23.53 -13.96
C ALA A 174 -6.77 22.91 -13.65
N PRO A 175 -6.11 22.24 -14.63
CA PRO A 175 -5.05 21.25 -14.39
C PRO A 175 -3.69 21.90 -14.11
N ALA A 176 -2.84 21.22 -13.32
CA ALA A 176 -1.40 21.52 -13.22
C ALA A 176 -0.55 20.33 -12.69
N ASP A 177 0.37 19.89 -13.55
CA ASP A 177 1.83 19.64 -13.39
C ASP A 177 2.47 18.54 -12.50
N ASP A 178 1.90 17.35 -12.35
CA ASP A 178 2.60 16.25 -11.64
C ASP A 178 3.58 15.39 -12.48
N LEU A 179 4.24 14.43 -11.80
CA LEU A 179 5.38 13.57 -12.20
C LEU A 179 5.54 13.15 -13.67
N PHE A 180 4.43 12.98 -14.40
CA PHE A 180 4.40 12.60 -15.82
C PHE A 180 3.37 13.42 -16.63
N SER A 181 2.88 14.50 -16.04
CA SER A 181 2.13 15.59 -16.66
C SER A 181 3.08 16.69 -17.19
N LEU A 182 4.37 16.68 -16.81
CA LEU A 182 5.45 17.56 -17.30
C LEU A 182 5.69 17.59 -18.82
N PHE A 183 5.01 16.73 -19.58
CA PHE A 183 5.29 16.47 -20.99
C PHE A 183 4.19 16.95 -21.95
N ASP A 184 3.22 17.72 -21.45
CA ASP A 184 2.13 18.29 -22.25
C ASP A 184 2.43 19.69 -22.84
N GLU A 185 3.61 20.26 -22.58
CA GLU A 185 4.05 21.54 -23.15
C GLU A 185 5.10 21.37 -24.27
N PRO A 186 5.08 22.20 -25.34
CA PRO A 186 5.93 21.99 -26.51
C PRO A 186 7.39 22.40 -26.26
N ALA A 187 8.27 21.50 -26.74
CA ALA A 187 9.73 21.54 -26.80
C ALA A 187 10.47 22.89 -26.63
N SER A 188 11.50 22.86 -25.77
CA SER A 188 12.70 23.71 -25.89
C SER A 188 13.96 22.84 -25.82
N SER A 189 14.82 22.98 -26.82
CA SER A 189 16.00 22.16 -27.14
C SER A 189 17.09 22.09 -26.05
N PRO A 190 17.96 21.05 -26.05
CA PRO A 190 18.80 20.71 -24.91
C PRO A 190 20.07 21.56 -24.81
N THR A 191 20.57 21.73 -23.58
CA THR A 191 21.97 22.10 -23.35
C THR A 191 22.73 20.89 -22.80
N ALA A 192 23.79 20.53 -23.52
CA ALA A 192 24.64 19.39 -23.18
C ALA A 192 25.44 19.68 -21.91
N ALA A 193 25.32 18.81 -20.90
CA ALA A 193 26.25 18.75 -19.79
C ALA A 193 27.16 17.52 -19.93
N SER A 194 28.44 17.78 -19.76
CA SER A 194 29.59 16.99 -20.15
C SER A 194 29.84 15.78 -19.25
N CYS A 195 30.17 14.64 -19.86
CA CYS A 195 30.60 13.42 -19.19
C CYS A 195 31.98 13.59 -18.54
N SER A 196 32.08 13.23 -17.27
CA SER A 196 33.36 12.88 -16.63
C SER A 196 33.27 11.44 -16.13
N SER A 197 34.07 10.58 -16.74
CA SER A 197 34.27 9.18 -16.37
C SER A 197 34.94 9.07 -15.00
N ALA A 198 34.28 8.41 -14.05
CA ALA A 198 34.95 7.74 -12.94
C ALA A 198 34.12 6.53 -12.53
N VAL A 199 34.78 5.38 -12.57
CA VAL A 199 34.27 4.06 -12.20
C VAL A 199 34.18 4.03 -10.67
N GLU A 200 32.96 4.09 -10.13
CA GLU A 200 32.68 3.67 -8.76
C GLU A 200 31.30 3.01 -8.70
N ALA A 201 31.22 1.93 -7.94
CA ALA A 201 30.25 0.85 -8.09
C ALA A 201 28.78 1.28 -7.94
N THR A 202 27.99 0.97 -8.97
CA THR A 202 26.52 1.02 -9.01
C THR A 202 25.94 0.07 -7.94
N VAL A 203 25.77 0.55 -6.72
CA VAL A 203 25.08 -0.16 -5.63
C VAL A 203 24.02 0.77 -5.06
N LEU A 204 22.91 0.94 -5.77
CA LEU A 204 21.75 1.63 -5.21
C LEU A 204 20.57 0.68 -4.94
N VAL A 205 20.52 -0.49 -5.58
CA VAL A 205 19.55 -1.54 -5.22
C VAL A 205 20.24 -2.90 -5.25
N ALA A 206 20.92 -3.25 -4.16
CA ALA A 206 21.43 -4.61 -3.98
C ALA A 206 20.25 -5.58 -3.84
N GLU A 207 20.31 -6.72 -4.52
CA GLU A 207 19.39 -7.82 -4.25
C GLU A 207 19.61 -8.26 -2.80
N VAL A 208 18.56 -8.11 -1.98
CA VAL A 208 18.60 -8.55 -0.60
C VAL A 208 18.47 -10.07 -0.61
N PRO A 209 19.49 -10.84 -0.21
CA PRO A 209 19.42 -12.29 -0.25
C PRO A 209 18.31 -12.79 0.67
N GLY A 210 17.38 -13.58 0.11
CA GLY A 210 16.22 -14.10 0.84
C GLY A 210 14.98 -13.18 0.85
N ALA A 211 15.04 -12.01 0.22
CA ALA A 211 13.86 -11.18 0.00
C ALA A 211 12.92 -11.84 -1.02
N THR A 212 11.63 -11.75 -0.75
CA THR A 212 10.57 -12.19 -1.67
C THR A 212 10.62 -11.39 -2.97
N ASP A 213 10.08 -11.94 -4.06
CA ASP A 213 9.98 -11.23 -5.34
C ASP A 213 9.23 -9.89 -5.17
N PHE A 214 8.21 -9.84 -4.31
CA PHE A 214 7.49 -8.62 -3.97
C PHE A 214 8.35 -7.55 -3.29
N GLU A 215 9.15 -7.92 -2.28
CA GLU A 215 10.04 -6.99 -1.58
C GLU A 215 11.11 -6.44 -2.52
N GLN A 216 11.65 -7.29 -3.40
CA GLN A 216 12.62 -6.87 -4.41
C GLN A 216 12.03 -5.87 -5.40
N ILE A 217 10.82 -6.14 -5.90
CA ILE A 217 10.12 -5.27 -6.86
C ILE A 217 9.72 -3.96 -6.21
N THR A 218 9.16 -4.01 -5.00
CA THR A 218 8.79 -2.81 -4.24
C THR A 218 10.00 -1.94 -3.93
N ALA A 219 11.12 -2.53 -3.49
CA ALA A 219 12.35 -1.80 -3.24
C ALA A 219 12.90 -1.14 -4.52
N ARG A 220 12.79 -1.82 -5.67
CA ARG A 220 13.20 -1.27 -6.97
C ARG A 220 12.27 -0.14 -7.43
N GLU A 221 10.96 -0.28 -7.27
CA GLU A 221 10.00 0.79 -7.57
C GLU A 221 10.23 2.01 -6.68
N GLN A 222 10.40 1.82 -5.37
CA GLN A 222 10.73 2.90 -4.44
C GLN A 222 12.08 3.55 -4.77
N ALA A 223 13.06 2.78 -5.22
CA ALA A 223 14.34 3.34 -5.67
C ALA A 223 14.15 4.24 -6.91
N LEU A 224 13.30 3.85 -7.87
CA LEU A 224 12.96 4.66 -9.05
C LEU A 224 12.27 6.00 -8.71
N LEU A 225 11.67 6.09 -7.53
CA LEU A 225 11.07 7.31 -7.00
C LEU A 225 12.04 8.15 -6.15
N SER A 226 13.19 7.60 -5.77
CA SER A 226 14.15 8.30 -4.92
C SER A 226 14.99 9.32 -5.69
N ASP A 227 15.21 10.50 -5.10
CA ASP A 227 16.07 11.54 -5.69
C ASP A 227 17.48 11.05 -5.99
N ALA A 228 18.00 10.14 -5.15
CA ALA A 228 19.32 9.56 -5.31
C ALA A 228 19.46 8.81 -6.64
N LEU A 229 18.47 7.99 -7.00
CA LEU A 229 18.52 7.25 -8.25
C LEU A 229 18.11 8.12 -9.44
N ARG A 230 17.15 9.03 -9.25
CA ARG A 230 16.67 9.92 -10.31
C ARG A 230 17.69 10.97 -10.73
N SER A 231 18.65 11.29 -9.85
CA SER A 231 19.81 12.13 -10.17
C SER A 231 20.93 11.36 -10.88
N ASP A 232 20.79 10.05 -11.07
CA ASP A 232 21.79 9.17 -11.70
C ASP A 232 21.15 8.27 -12.78
N PRO A 233 20.90 8.83 -13.99
CA PRO A 233 20.26 8.09 -15.07
C PRO A 233 20.96 6.76 -15.43
N PRO A 234 22.31 6.65 -15.46
CA PRO A 234 22.99 5.36 -15.62
C PRO A 234 22.58 4.29 -14.60
N SER A 235 22.45 4.64 -13.31
CA SER A 235 21.98 3.70 -12.29
C SER A 235 20.50 3.36 -12.45
N ALA A 236 19.66 4.35 -12.76
CA ALA A 236 18.23 4.11 -13.03
C ALA A 236 18.03 3.18 -14.24
N ALA A 237 18.88 3.31 -15.26
CA ALA A 237 18.88 2.50 -16.47
C ALA A 237 19.08 1.01 -16.20
N GLU A 238 19.70 0.62 -15.07
CA GLU A 238 19.83 -0.79 -14.66
C GLU A 238 18.52 -1.41 -14.16
N LEU A 239 17.55 -0.59 -13.75
CA LEU A 239 16.23 -1.02 -13.30
C LEU A 239 15.19 -1.02 -14.43
N VAL A 240 15.45 -0.28 -15.52
CA VAL A 240 14.50 -0.09 -16.62
C VAL A 240 14.84 -1.02 -17.79
N HIS A 241 13.92 -1.93 -18.10
CA HIS A 241 14.07 -2.92 -19.16
C HIS A 241 14.34 -2.25 -20.53
N PRO A 242 15.21 -2.79 -21.41
CA PRO A 242 15.52 -2.18 -22.73
C PRO A 242 14.29 -1.84 -23.60
N SER A 243 13.28 -2.72 -23.60
CA SER A 243 11.98 -2.53 -24.25
C SER A 243 10.90 -1.94 -23.32
N PHE A 244 11.29 -1.07 -22.40
CA PHE A 244 10.36 -0.37 -21.51
C PHE A 244 9.43 0.55 -22.32
N SER A 245 8.22 0.75 -21.79
CA SER A 245 7.28 1.73 -22.32
C SER A 245 6.47 2.35 -21.20
N GLU A 246 6.13 3.63 -21.35
CA GLU A 246 5.26 4.34 -20.43
C GLU A 246 4.06 4.93 -21.16
N VAL A 247 2.92 5.05 -20.47
CA VAL A 247 1.79 5.88 -20.89
C VAL A 247 1.60 6.97 -19.84
N GLY A 248 1.89 8.21 -20.22
CA GLY A 248 1.67 9.38 -19.36
C GLY A 248 0.19 9.76 -19.26
N ALA A 249 -0.12 10.72 -18.38
CA ALA A 249 -1.49 11.15 -18.10
C ALA A 249 -2.26 11.66 -19.34
N SER A 250 -1.56 12.27 -20.31
CA SER A 250 -2.13 12.73 -21.58
C SER A 250 -2.36 11.62 -22.61
N GLY A 251 -2.01 10.37 -22.27
CA GLY A 251 -2.03 9.23 -23.18
C GLY A 251 -0.84 9.17 -24.13
N ARG A 252 0.09 10.13 -24.07
CA ARG A 252 1.36 10.05 -24.79
C ARG A 252 2.17 8.85 -24.30
N ARG A 253 2.81 8.17 -25.25
CA ARG A 253 3.72 7.07 -24.97
C ARG A 253 5.16 7.57 -24.92
N TYR A 254 5.92 7.06 -23.96
CA TYR A 254 7.35 7.32 -23.81
C TYR A 254 8.11 6.00 -23.89
N ASP A 255 9.28 6.04 -24.50
CA ASP A 255 10.22 4.93 -24.47
C ASP A 255 11.27 5.09 -23.36
N ARG A 256 12.15 4.09 -23.24
CA ARG A 256 13.21 4.04 -22.24
C ARG A 256 14.17 5.23 -22.33
N GLU A 257 14.59 5.62 -23.54
CA GLU A 257 15.58 6.68 -23.72
C GLU A 257 14.98 8.02 -23.35
N GLU A 258 13.72 8.25 -23.76
CA GLU A 258 12.96 9.43 -23.39
C GLU A 258 12.80 9.54 -21.86
N ILE A 259 12.36 8.50 -21.17
CA ILE A 259 12.18 8.56 -19.70
C ILE A 259 13.51 8.78 -18.99
N LEU A 260 14.57 8.05 -19.36
CA LEU A 260 15.88 8.21 -18.71
C LEU A 260 16.48 9.61 -18.92
N ALA A 261 16.25 10.23 -20.08
CA ALA A 261 16.72 11.59 -20.38
C ALA A 261 16.00 12.67 -19.56
N HIS A 262 14.79 12.39 -19.07
CA HIS A 262 13.96 13.32 -18.30
C HIS A 262 13.83 12.95 -16.82
N LEU A 263 14.62 11.98 -16.34
CA LEU A 263 14.71 11.70 -14.91
C LEU A 263 15.25 12.92 -14.16
N ALA A 264 14.47 13.37 -13.20
CA ALA A 264 14.81 14.47 -12.31
C ALA A 264 14.25 14.18 -10.90
N PRO A 265 14.87 14.68 -9.82
CA PRO A 265 14.36 14.57 -8.45
C PRO A 265 12.87 14.92 -8.32
N LEU A 266 12.19 14.30 -7.37
CA LEU A 266 10.75 14.47 -7.16
C LEU A 266 10.51 15.18 -5.84
N ASP A 267 9.85 16.33 -5.90
CA ASP A 267 9.56 17.08 -4.68
C ASP A 267 8.37 16.49 -3.93
N GLY A 268 8.67 15.83 -2.80
CA GLY A 268 7.66 15.44 -1.83
C GLY A 268 6.72 14.32 -2.28
N VAL A 269 7.15 13.49 -3.22
CA VAL A 269 6.37 12.38 -3.76
C VAL A 269 6.58 11.14 -2.90
N GLU A 270 5.50 10.66 -2.31
CA GLU A 270 5.49 9.44 -1.51
C GLU A 270 4.72 8.36 -2.26
N ALA A 271 5.22 7.12 -2.23
CA ALA A 271 4.51 5.96 -2.74
C ALA A 271 4.06 5.05 -1.61
N GLU A 272 2.82 4.60 -1.70
CA GLU A 272 2.18 3.73 -0.73
C GLU A 272 1.22 2.75 -1.42
N GLU A 273 0.64 1.83 -0.63
CA GLU A 273 -0.39 0.91 -1.13
C GLU A 273 0.11 -0.05 -2.22
N PHE A 274 1.36 -0.48 -2.11
CA PHE A 274 1.95 -1.47 -3.01
C PHE A 274 1.20 -2.81 -2.92
N VAL A 275 0.60 -3.21 -4.03
CA VAL A 275 -0.02 -4.52 -4.25
C VAL A 275 0.67 -5.16 -5.43
N ALA A 276 1.18 -6.37 -5.26
CA ALA A 276 1.82 -7.12 -6.33
C ALA A 276 1.09 -8.42 -6.64
N ASP A 277 0.79 -8.60 -7.91
CA ASP A 277 0.18 -9.78 -8.47
C ASP A 277 1.15 -10.43 -9.46
N GLU A 278 1.57 -11.68 -9.21
CA GLU A 278 2.30 -12.45 -10.22
C GLU A 278 1.31 -12.90 -11.30
N ILE A 279 1.35 -12.24 -12.46
CA ILE A 279 0.39 -12.45 -13.57
C ILE A 279 0.88 -13.52 -14.56
N ALA A 280 2.17 -13.83 -14.54
CA ALA A 280 2.79 -14.95 -15.24
C ALA A 280 4.13 -15.29 -14.57
N PRO A 281 4.71 -16.49 -14.77
CA PRO A 281 6.00 -16.85 -14.18
C PRO A 281 7.08 -15.81 -14.49
N GLY A 282 7.59 -15.14 -13.45
CA GLY A 282 8.60 -14.08 -13.61
C GLY A 282 8.05 -12.77 -14.19
N VAL A 283 6.74 -12.52 -14.10
CA VAL A 283 6.08 -11.28 -14.50
C VAL A 283 5.12 -10.84 -13.40
N VAL A 284 5.35 -9.65 -12.85
CA VAL A 284 4.56 -9.09 -11.75
C VAL A 284 3.93 -7.78 -12.18
N LEU A 285 2.63 -7.67 -11.92
CA LEU A 285 1.91 -6.40 -11.94
C LEU A 285 1.99 -5.79 -10.56
N LEU A 286 2.54 -4.59 -10.45
CA LEU A 286 2.61 -3.83 -9.20
C LEU A 286 1.72 -2.59 -9.33
N ARG A 287 0.74 -2.47 -8.44
CA ARG A 287 -0.17 -1.34 -8.31
C ARG A 287 0.14 -0.60 -7.02
N TYR A 288 0.13 0.71 -7.06
CA TYR A 288 0.43 1.55 -5.90
C TYR A 288 -0.08 2.97 -6.13
N VAL A 289 -0.16 3.77 -5.08
CA VAL A 289 -0.56 5.18 -5.18
C VAL A 289 0.65 6.04 -4.89
N THR A 290 0.86 7.08 -5.70
CA THR A 290 1.77 8.17 -5.31
C THR A 290 1.00 9.41 -4.95
N THR A 291 1.41 10.05 -3.87
CA THR A 291 0.88 11.33 -3.43
C THR A 291 1.98 12.38 -3.49
N GLY A 292 1.73 13.46 -4.24
CA GLY A 292 2.64 14.59 -4.38
C GLY A 292 1.97 15.92 -4.02
N SER A 293 2.60 17.03 -4.40
CA SER A 293 2.04 18.38 -4.24
C SER A 293 0.77 18.63 -5.06
N GLU A 294 0.55 17.85 -6.12
CA GLU A 294 -0.49 18.11 -7.12
C GLU A 294 -1.61 17.07 -7.15
N GLY A 295 -1.56 16.09 -6.25
CA GLY A 295 -2.61 15.10 -6.12
C GLY A 295 -2.09 13.69 -5.88
N ALA A 296 -3.04 12.75 -5.94
CA ALA A 296 -2.75 11.33 -5.89
C ALA A 296 -2.86 10.73 -7.29
N VAL A 297 -1.98 9.77 -7.60
CA VAL A 297 -1.93 9.08 -8.88
C VAL A 297 -1.97 7.59 -8.60
N GLU A 298 -2.95 6.90 -9.17
CA GLU A 298 -2.93 5.44 -9.26
C GLU A 298 -1.87 5.03 -10.28
N ARG A 299 -0.87 4.30 -9.81
CA ARG A 299 0.23 3.83 -10.62
C ARG A 299 0.14 2.33 -10.82
N THR A 300 0.43 1.94 -12.05
CA THR A 300 0.56 0.55 -12.44
C THR A 300 1.91 0.37 -13.10
N SER A 301 2.65 -0.63 -12.67
CA SER A 301 3.92 -1.02 -13.25
C SER A 301 3.95 -2.51 -13.53
N VAL A 302 4.62 -2.91 -14.60
CA VAL A 302 4.85 -4.32 -14.92
C VAL A 302 6.34 -4.59 -14.82
N TRP A 303 6.70 -5.55 -13.99
CA TRP A 303 8.07 -5.98 -13.74
C TRP A 303 8.29 -7.37 -14.35
N VAL A 304 9.43 -7.56 -15.01
CA VAL A 304 9.82 -8.84 -15.61
C VAL A 304 11.15 -9.31 -15.05
N ARG A 305 11.29 -10.61 -14.84
CA ARG A 305 12.55 -11.21 -14.35
C ARG A 305 13.39 -11.70 -15.52
N GLU A 306 14.51 -11.02 -15.78
CA GLU A 306 15.49 -11.41 -16.80
C GLU A 306 16.86 -11.60 -16.16
N SER A 307 17.53 -12.71 -16.50
CA SER A 307 18.87 -13.05 -15.98
C SER A 307 18.97 -12.97 -14.44
N GLY A 308 17.87 -13.34 -13.76
CA GLY A 308 17.77 -13.31 -12.29
C GLY A 308 17.40 -11.96 -11.68
N ARG A 309 17.24 -10.89 -12.48
CA ARG A 309 16.96 -9.54 -12.01
C ARG A 309 15.56 -9.08 -12.41
N TRP A 310 14.91 -8.34 -11.53
CA TRP A 310 13.65 -7.67 -11.83
C TRP A 310 13.88 -6.34 -12.55
N LEU A 311 13.24 -6.18 -13.71
CA LEU A 311 13.33 -5.00 -14.56
C LEU A 311 11.93 -4.43 -14.85
N LEU A 312 11.79 -3.11 -14.74
CA LEU A 312 10.55 -2.40 -15.06
C LEU A 312 10.33 -2.43 -16.57
N ARG A 313 9.23 -3.04 -17.01
CA ARG A 313 8.87 -3.23 -18.42
C ARG A 313 7.79 -2.28 -18.91
N HIS A 314 6.88 -1.90 -18.02
CA HIS A 314 5.82 -0.96 -18.36
C HIS A 314 5.45 -0.12 -17.14
N HIS A 315 5.07 1.14 -17.36
CA HIS A 315 4.53 2.01 -16.34
C HIS A 315 3.35 2.85 -16.89
N GLN A 316 2.36 3.09 -16.05
CA GLN A 316 1.27 4.01 -16.32
C GLN A 316 0.86 4.70 -15.01
N GLY A 317 0.58 6.00 -15.10
CA GLY A 317 -0.06 6.78 -14.04
C GLY A 317 -1.43 7.26 -14.48
N THR A 318 -2.43 7.09 -13.62
CA THR A 318 -3.77 7.67 -13.80
C THR A 318 -4.04 8.60 -12.62
N PRO A 319 -4.15 9.92 -12.85
CA PRO A 319 -4.49 10.86 -11.78
C PRO A 319 -5.83 10.45 -11.15
N LEU A 320 -5.86 10.34 -9.83
CA LEU A 320 -7.10 10.18 -9.08
C LEU A 320 -7.78 11.56 -9.07
N GLY A 321 -8.93 11.66 -9.73
CA GLY A 321 -9.73 12.88 -9.70
C GLY A 321 -10.02 13.28 -8.26
N HIS A 322 -9.77 14.55 -7.94
CA HIS A 322 -10.10 15.16 -6.65
C HIS A 322 -11.59 15.10 -6.33
#